data_AF-A0A173XNC4-F1
#
_entry.id   AF-A0A173XNC4-F1
#
_cell.length_a   1.000
_cell.length_b   1.000
_cell.length_c   1.000
_cell.angle_alpha   90.00
_cell.angle_beta   90.00
_cell.angle_gamma   90.00
#
_symmetry.space_group_name_H-M   'P 1'
#
loop_
_entity.id
_entity.type
_entity.pdbx_description
1 polymer ?
#
loop_
_entity_poly.entity_id
_entity_poly.type
_entity_poly.pdbx_seq_one_letter_code
_entity_poly.pdbx_strand_id
1 'polypeptide(L)'
;MTLSYSEYDALISLFESYKTPAFLPSLDEIAMFEKDPSRWLRFAIYLSEFSPAPSSDTEHYQAQLLSQFLYAHINLLDDDSTTNVTA
;
A
#
# COMPACT_ATOMS: atom_id res chain seq x y z
N MET A 1 -7.56 6.63 1.83
CA MET A 1 -7.91 5.84 3.03
C MET A 1 -7.09 6.40 4.17
N THR A 2 -7.72 6.66 5.31
CA THR A 2 -7.01 7.07 6.52
C THR A 2 -6.86 5.84 7.40
N LEU A 3 -5.65 5.59 7.89
CA LEU A 3 -5.34 4.52 8.83
C LEU A 3 -4.50 5.06 9.97
N SER A 4 -4.63 4.48 11.15
CA SER A 4 -3.61 4.65 12.19
C SER A 4 -2.41 3.73 11.92
N TYR A 5 -1.26 4.02 12.55
CA TYR A 5 -0.10 3.12 12.47
C TYR A 5 -0.41 1.72 13.03
N SER A 6 -1.15 1.65 14.14
CA SER A 6 -1.60 0.36 14.69
C SER A 6 -2.50 -0.43 13.72
N GLU A 7 -3.37 0.25 12.97
CA GLU A 7 -4.21 -0.40 11.95
C GLU A 7 -3.39 -0.89 10.74
N TYR A 8 -2.36 -0.13 10.35
CA TYR A 8 -1.42 -0.53 9.32
C TYR A 8 -0.65 -1.79 9.73
N ASP A 9 -0.11 -1.85 10.95
CA ASP A 9 0.61 -3.01 11.49
C ASP A 9 -0.29 -4.26 11.58
N ALA A 10 -1.56 -4.07 11.96
CA ALA A 10 -2.54 -5.15 11.97
C ALA A 10 -2.83 -5.71 10.56
N LEU A 11 -2.83 -4.85 9.53
CA LEU A 11 -2.95 -5.29 8.14
C LEU A 11 -1.73 -6.11 7.70
N ILE A 12 -0.51 -5.67 8.03
CA ILE A 12 0.71 -6.41 7.69
C ILE A 12 0.69 -7.80 8.34
N SER A 13 0.36 -7.86 9.64
CA SER A 13 0.22 -9.11 10.38
C SER A 13 -0.81 -10.06 9.74
N LEU A 14 -1.92 -9.52 9.26
CA LEU A 14 -2.93 -10.30 8.53
C LEU A 14 -2.38 -10.84 7.21
N PHE A 15 -1.64 -10.01 6.46
CA PHE A 15 -1.09 -10.38 5.16
C PHE A 15 -0.03 -11.48 5.23
N GLU A 16 0.79 -11.49 6.29
CA GLU A 16 1.77 -12.57 6.53
C GLU A 16 1.11 -13.96 6.55
N SER A 17 -0.16 -14.05 6.96
CA SER A 17 -0.91 -15.30 7.00
C SER A 17 -1.28 -15.85 5.62
N TYR A 18 -1.32 -15.00 4.58
CA TYR A 18 -1.90 -15.35 3.28
C TYR A 18 -1.02 -16.21 2.37
N LYS A 19 0.27 -16.42 2.72
CA LYS A 19 1.23 -17.30 2.00
C LYS A 19 1.22 -17.18 0.47
N THR A 20 0.72 -16.06 -0.05
CA THR A 20 0.60 -15.80 -1.47
C THR A 20 1.93 -15.19 -1.93
N PRO A 21 2.44 -15.52 -3.12
CA PRO A 21 3.61 -14.84 -3.65
C PRO A 21 3.25 -13.40 -4.05
N ALA A 22 4.00 -12.43 -3.55
CA ALA A 22 3.91 -11.04 -3.99
C ALA A 22 4.83 -10.80 -5.20
N PHE A 23 4.54 -9.74 -5.95
CA PHE A 23 5.25 -9.36 -7.17
C PHE A 23 5.16 -7.84 -7.37
N LEU A 24 6.14 -7.28 -8.07
CA LEU A 24 6.07 -5.87 -8.48
C LEU A 24 5.03 -5.72 -9.60
N PRO A 25 4.01 -4.87 -9.42
CA PRO A 25 2.99 -4.67 -10.43
C PRO A 25 3.57 -3.98 -11.67
N SER A 26 3.06 -4.35 -12.83
CA SER A 26 3.36 -3.70 -14.11
C SER A 26 2.78 -2.29 -14.18
N LEU A 27 3.25 -1.49 -15.14
CA LEU A 27 2.77 -0.13 -15.33
C LEU A 27 1.27 -0.06 -15.63
N ASP A 28 0.74 -1.02 -16.39
CA ASP A 28 -0.69 -1.11 -16.71
C ASP A 28 -1.52 -1.48 -15.48
N GLU A 29 -1.00 -2.33 -14.59
CA GLU A 29 -1.65 -2.68 -13.32
C GLU A 29 -1.66 -1.48 -12.37
N ILE A 30 -0.55 -0.74 -12.27
CA ILE A 30 -0.50 0.49 -11.47
C ILE A 30 -1.50 1.52 -12.02
N ALA A 31 -1.58 1.68 -13.34
CA ALA A 31 -2.58 2.55 -13.97
C ALA A 31 -4.02 2.06 -13.74
N MET A 32 -4.24 0.76 -13.56
CA MET A 32 -5.53 0.20 -13.15
C MET A 32 -5.83 0.54 -11.68
N PHE A 33 -4.83 0.54 -10.79
CA PHE A 33 -5.01 0.91 -9.39
C PHE A 33 -5.49 2.36 -9.25
N GLU A 34 -4.91 3.28 -10.03
CA GLU A 34 -5.31 4.69 -10.06
C GLU A 34 -6.76 4.93 -10.48
N LYS A 35 -7.36 4.01 -11.27
CA LYS A 35 -8.76 4.14 -11.69
C LYS A 35 -9.77 3.83 -10.59
N ASP A 36 -9.39 2.98 -9.64
CA ASP A 36 -10.22 2.65 -8.48
C ASP A 36 -9.35 2.39 -7.24
N PRO A 37 -8.75 3.45 -6.66
CA PRO A 37 -7.79 3.29 -5.57
C PRO A 37 -8.40 2.56 -4.38
N SER A 38 -9.68 2.83 -4.08
CA SER A 38 -10.40 2.25 -2.94
C SER A 38 -10.39 0.72 -2.95
N ARG A 39 -10.51 0.12 -4.13
CA ARG A 39 -10.51 -1.32 -4.33
C ARG A 39 -9.10 -1.92 -4.22
N TRP A 40 -8.10 -1.21 -4.74
CA TRP A 40 -6.75 -1.74 -4.90
C TRP A 40 -5.81 -1.42 -3.75
N LEU A 41 -6.16 -0.46 -2.88
CA LEU A 41 -5.23 0.08 -1.89
C LEU A 41 -4.64 -0.96 -0.94
N ARG A 42 -5.48 -1.85 -0.38
CA ARG A 42 -4.99 -2.92 0.52
C ARG A 42 -4.09 -3.91 -0.20
N PHE A 43 -4.41 -4.20 -1.46
CA PHE A 43 -3.57 -5.08 -2.28
C PHE A 43 -2.25 -4.39 -2.64
N ALA A 44 -2.25 -3.09 -2.93
CA ALA A 44 -1.05 -2.31 -3.17
C ALA A 44 -0.15 -2.23 -1.92
N ILE A 45 -0.72 -2.10 -0.71
CA ILE A 45 0.03 -2.19 0.55
C ILE A 45 0.72 -3.55 0.63
N TYR A 46 -0.03 -4.63 0.41
CA TYR A 46 0.53 -5.98 0.40
C TYR A 46 1.67 -6.13 -0.61
N LEU A 47 1.51 -5.67 -1.84
CA LEU A 47 2.58 -5.74 -2.84
C LEU A 47 3.79 -4.92 -2.41
N SER A 48 3.62 -3.72 -1.85
CA SER A 48 4.74 -2.87 -1.45
C SER A 48 5.58 -3.49 -0.33
N GLU A 49 4.94 -4.19 0.61
CA GLU A 49 5.62 -4.73 1.80
C GLU A 49 6.25 -6.11 1.55
N PHE A 50 5.65 -6.91 0.66
CA PHE A 50 6.04 -8.31 0.47
C PHE A 50 6.71 -8.59 -0.88
N SER A 51 6.75 -7.63 -1.82
CA SER A 51 7.42 -7.83 -3.11
C SER A 51 8.91 -8.04 -2.95
N PRO A 52 9.54 -8.81 -3.87
CA PRO A 52 10.99 -8.93 -3.90
C PRO A 52 11.63 -7.56 -4.11
N ALA A 53 12.84 -7.39 -3.57
CA ALA A 53 13.62 -6.18 -3.78
C ALA A 53 13.87 -5.98 -5.29
N PRO A 54 13.66 -4.75 -5.82
CA PRO A 54 13.91 -4.47 -7.22
C PRO A 54 15.40 -4.67 -7.54
N SER A 55 15.67 -5.31 -8.67
CA SER A 55 17.00 -5.70 -9.14
C SER A 55 17.40 -5.01 -10.46
N SER A 56 16.41 -4.51 -11.20
CA SER A 56 16.60 -3.78 -12.46
C SER A 56 16.05 -2.36 -12.40
N ASP A 57 16.52 -1.49 -13.30
CA ASP A 57 16.02 -0.11 -13.41
C ASP A 57 14.50 -0.06 -13.62
N THR A 58 13.95 -1.04 -14.35
CA THR A 58 12.51 -1.15 -14.56
C THR A 58 11.76 -1.50 -13.28
N GLU A 59 12.27 -2.46 -12.50
CA GLU A 59 11.68 -2.84 -11.22
C GLU A 59 11.79 -1.71 -10.19
N HIS A 60 12.89 -0.97 -10.19
CA HIS A 60 13.02 0.23 -9.36
C HIS A 60 11.96 1.27 -9.71
N TYR A 61 11.72 1.49 -11.00
CA TYR A 61 10.69 2.41 -11.46
C TYR A 61 9.28 1.95 -11.07
N GLN A 62 8.98 0.65 -11.23
CA GLN A 62 7.70 0.07 -10.81
C GLN A 62 7.48 0.22 -9.29
N ALA A 63 8.50 -0.10 -8.49
CA ALA A 63 8.44 0.05 -7.03
C ALA A 63 8.20 1.52 -6.65
N GLN A 64 8.88 2.46 -7.31
CA GLN A 64 8.68 3.89 -7.07
C GLN A 64 7.26 4.34 -7.39
N LEU A 65 6.68 3.90 -8.51
CA LEU A 65 5.30 4.22 -8.88
C LEU A 65 4.29 3.63 -7.89
N LEU A 66 4.53 2.40 -7.41
CA LEU A 66 3.70 1.79 -6.37
C LEU A 66 3.75 2.60 -5.08
N SER A 67 4.94 3.02 -4.63
CA SER A 67 5.09 3.89 -3.45
C SER A 67 4.38 5.24 -3.64
N GLN A 68 4.44 5.83 -4.84
CA GLN A 68 3.74 7.07 -5.15
C GLN A 68 2.21 6.90 -5.07
N PHE A 69 1.68 5.81 -5.61
CA PHE A 69 0.26 5.46 -5.47
C PHE A 69 -0.14 5.36 -3.99
N LEU A 70 0.63 4.63 -3.18
CA LEU A 70 0.35 4.51 -1.75
C LEU A 70 0.39 5.86 -1.03
N TYR A 71 1.41 6.68 -1.30
CA TYR A 71 1.54 8.02 -0.70
C TYR A 71 0.38 8.95 -1.08
N ALA A 72 -0.14 8.86 -2.31
CA ALA A 72 -1.26 9.67 -2.75
C ALA A 72 -2.60 9.25 -2.11
N HIS A 73 -2.75 7.98 -1.77
CA HIS A 73 -4.03 7.40 -1.40
C HIS A 73 -4.11 6.93 0.06
N ILE A 74 -3.00 6.89 0.81
CA ILE A 74 -2.96 6.55 2.24
C ILE A 74 -2.59 7.80 3.04
N ASN A 75 -3.37 8.07 4.07
CA ASN A 75 -3.02 9.03 5.10
C ASN A 75 -2.83 8.28 6.43
N LEU A 76 -1.58 8.18 6.89
CA LEU A 76 -1.26 7.55 8.18
C LEU A 76 -1.33 8.60 9.29
N LEU A 77 -2.04 8.27 10.36
CA LEU A 77 -2.18 9.12 11.54
C LEU A 77 -1.54 8.44 12.75
N ASP A 78 -0.98 9.25 13.67
CA ASP A 78 -0.60 8.71 14.97
C ASP A 78 -1.84 8.19 15.70
N ASP A 79 -1.68 7.13 16.48
CA ASP A 79 -2.78 6.52 17.23
C ASP A 79 -3.47 7.53 18.19
N ASP A 80 -2.69 8.51 18.70
CA ASP A 80 -3.16 9.62 19.54
C ASP A 80 -3.81 10.78 18.76
N SER A 81 -3.75 10.77 17.42
CA SER A 81 -4.34 11.80 16.54
C SER A 81 -5.86 11.66 16.36
N THR A 82 -6.48 10.68 17.01
CA THR A 82 -7.94 10.52 17.07
C THR A 82 -8.59 11.55 18.01
N THR A 83 -8.22 12.83 17.87
CA THR A 83 -8.85 13.92 18.62
C THR A 83 -10.05 14.48 17.85
N ASN A 84 -11.23 14.06 18.29
CA ASN A 84 -12.52 14.76 18.25
C ASN A 84 -12.81 15.66 17.03
N VAL A 85 -13.58 15.13 16.08
CA VAL A 85 -14.53 15.95 15.31
C VAL A 85 -15.95 15.58 15.75
N THR A 86 -16.28 15.94 16.99
CA THR A 86 -17.69 16.07 17.41
C THR A 86 -18.12 17.50 17.11
N ALA A 87 -18.97 17.63 16.08
CA ALA A 87 -19.73 18.84 15.76
C ALA A 87 -20.81 19.11 16.81
#